data_AF-A0A1H1MUF6-F1
#
_entry.id   AF-A0A1H1MUF6-F1
#
_cell.length_a   1.000
_cell.length_b   1.000
_cell.length_c   1.000
_cell.angle_alpha   90.00
_cell.angle_beta   90.00
_cell.angle_gamma   90.00
#
_symmetry.space_group_name_H-M   'P 1'
#
loop_
_entity.id
_entity.type
_entity.pdbx_description
1 polymer ?
#
loop_
_entity_poly.entity_id
_entity_poly.type
_entity_poly.pdbx_seq_one_letter_code
_entity_poly.pdbx_strand_id
1 'polypeptide(L)'
;MTPRDLGPGFHSHETFFVLPFLAALLVLVALTVAGLHLVRSGKLSLGGPARPEEEAKRVLAERFARGDIDGEEFMERSSLLNWTPGVAEVRPRLRRLRR
;
A
#
# COMPACT_ATOMS: atom_id res chain seq x y z
N MET A 1 8.32 -65.43 4.70
CA MET A 1 9.38 -64.58 4.11
C MET A 1 8.68 -63.47 3.33
N THR A 2 8.39 -62.36 4.00
CA THR A 2 7.91 -61.10 3.40
C THR A 2 9.03 -60.10 3.61
N PRO A 3 9.41 -59.30 2.60
CA PRO A 3 8.75 -58.00 2.42
C PRO A 3 8.66 -57.65 0.91
N ARG A 4 7.82 -56.72 0.46
CA ARG A 4 8.13 -55.29 0.54
C ARG A 4 6.91 -54.51 0.09
N ASP A 5 6.63 -53.51 0.89
CA ASP A 5 5.69 -52.44 0.68
C ASP A 5 5.72 -51.91 -0.76
N LEU A 6 4.55 -51.95 -1.40
CA LEU A 6 4.23 -51.06 -2.50
C LEU A 6 4.15 -49.65 -1.91
N GLY A 7 5.31 -48.99 -1.83
CA GLY A 7 5.38 -47.56 -1.49
C GLY A 7 4.53 -46.77 -2.48
N PRO A 8 3.68 -45.85 -2.01
CA PRO A 8 2.76 -45.20 -2.91
C PRO A 8 3.53 -44.20 -3.77
N GLY A 9 3.47 -44.39 -5.09
CA GLY A 9 4.03 -43.50 -6.10
C GLY A 9 3.26 -42.18 -6.16
N PHE A 10 3.41 -41.35 -5.13
CA PHE A 10 2.84 -40.01 -5.11
C PHE A 10 3.83 -39.02 -5.75
N HIS A 11 3.71 -38.87 -7.06
CA HIS A 11 3.62 -37.56 -7.73
C HIS A 11 4.75 -36.55 -7.40
N SER A 12 6.01 -36.99 -7.45
CA SER A 12 7.19 -36.15 -7.16
C SER A 12 7.64 -35.25 -8.32
N HIS A 13 6.98 -35.30 -9.48
CA HIS A 13 7.33 -34.47 -10.65
C HIS A 13 6.57 -33.14 -10.72
N GLU A 14 5.37 -33.06 -10.13
CA GLU A 14 4.54 -31.84 -10.12
C GLU A 14 5.11 -30.78 -9.17
N THR A 15 5.70 -31.22 -8.05
CA THR A 15 6.22 -30.34 -7.00
C THR A 15 7.42 -29.51 -7.45
N PHE A 16 8.21 -30.03 -8.40
CA PHE A 16 9.44 -29.39 -8.87
C PHE A 16 9.20 -28.08 -9.64
N PHE A 17 8.08 -27.97 -10.35
CA PHE A 17 7.72 -26.77 -11.11
C PHE A 17 6.81 -25.82 -10.33
N VAL A 18 5.98 -26.35 -9.43
CA VAL A 18 5.02 -25.55 -8.66
C VAL A 18 5.71 -24.77 -7.54
N LEU A 19 6.75 -25.33 -6.91
CA LEU A 19 7.49 -24.69 -5.83
C LEU A 19 8.19 -23.38 -6.23
N PRO A 20 8.97 -23.28 -7.33
CA PRO A 20 9.59 -22.02 -7.73
C PRO A 20 8.55 -20.97 -8.17
N PHE A 21 7.43 -21.40 -8.76
CA PHE A 21 6.34 -20.51 -9.17
C PHE A 21 5.61 -19.90 -7.96
N LEU A 22 5.30 -20.72 -6.94
CA LEU A 22 4.74 -20.26 -5.68
C LEU A 22 5.70 -19.33 -4.93
N ALA A 23 7.00 -19.65 -4.91
CA ALA A 23 8.01 -18.80 -4.29
C ALA A 23 8.10 -17.43 -5.01
N ALA A 24 8.12 -17.41 -6.34
CA ALA A 24 8.12 -16.18 -7.13
C ALA A 24 6.84 -15.34 -6.89
N LEU A 25 5.68 -15.99 -6.83
CA LEU A 25 4.41 -15.33 -6.53
C LEU A 25 4.42 -14.71 -5.13
N LEU A 26 4.92 -15.44 -4.12
CA LEU A 26 5.03 -14.93 -2.74
C LEU A 26 5.98 -13.72 -2.66
N VAL A 27 7.11 -13.76 -3.36
CA VAL A 27 8.04 -12.62 -3.45
C VAL A 27 7.36 -11.42 -4.12
N LEU A 28 6.63 -11.63 -5.21
CA LEU A 28 5.89 -10.56 -5.89
C LEU A 28 4.84 -9.93 -4.96
N VAL A 29 4.07 -10.75 -4.25
CA VAL A 29 3.08 -10.29 -3.26
C VAL A 29 3.77 -9.51 -2.15
N ALA A 30 4.87 -10.03 -1.60
CA ALA A 30 5.65 -9.35 -0.56
C ALA A 30 6.17 -7.99 -1.03
N LEU A 31 6.68 -7.89 -2.26
CA LEU A 31 7.13 -6.63 -2.87
C LEU A 31 5.97 -5.66 -3.07
N THR A 32 4.81 -6.15 -3.51
CA THR A 32 3.61 -5.31 -3.69
C THR A 32 3.13 -4.75 -2.35
N VAL A 33 3.06 -5.60 -1.32
CA VAL A 33 2.67 -5.21 0.04
C VAL A 33 3.69 -4.25 0.64
N ALA A 34 4.99 -4.53 0.49
CA ALA A 34 6.06 -3.64 0.97
C ALA A 34 6.01 -2.29 0.26
N GLY A 35 5.81 -2.27 -1.06
CA GLY A 35 5.65 -1.04 -1.84
C GLY A 35 4.42 -0.24 -1.40
N LEU A 36 3.27 -0.89 -1.25
CA LEU A 36 2.05 -0.25 -0.73
C LEU A 36 2.24 0.27 0.69
N HIS A 37 2.87 -0.49 1.56
CA HIS A 37 3.17 -0.07 2.92
C HIS A 37 4.09 1.14 2.92
N LEU A 38 5.12 1.15 2.07
CA LEU A 38 6.10 2.22 2.01
C LEU A 38 5.55 3.50 1.35
N VAL A 39 4.61 3.37 0.41
CA VAL A 39 3.79 4.47 -0.13
C VAL A 39 2.84 5.02 0.94
N ARG A 40 2.15 4.15 1.68
CA ARG A 40 1.26 4.56 2.79
C ARG A 40 2.03 5.20 3.95
N SER A 41 3.26 4.73 4.22
CA SER A 41 4.17 5.33 5.21
C SER A 41 4.83 6.61 4.72
N GLY A 42 4.58 7.06 3.48
CA GLY A 42 5.16 8.28 2.91
C GLY A 42 6.68 8.24 2.72
N LYS A 43 7.31 7.06 2.79
CA LYS A 43 8.78 6.89 2.66
C LYS A 43 9.24 6.70 1.22
N LEU A 44 8.36 6.30 0.31
CA LEU A 44 8.62 6.32 -1.14
C LEU A 44 8.03 7.61 -1.75
N SER A 45 8.74 8.73 -1.59
CA SER A 45 8.51 9.88 -2.47
C SER A 45 9.23 9.62 -3.80
N LEU A 46 8.54 8.98 -4.74
CA LEU A 46 8.98 8.92 -6.14
C LEU A 46 8.70 10.28 -6.80
N GLY A 47 9.46 11.32 -6.44
CA GLY A 47 9.43 12.59 -7.17
C GLY A 47 9.61 13.85 -6.33
N GLY A 48 10.86 14.32 -6.25
CA GLY A 48 11.22 15.71 -5.91
C GLY A 48 11.12 16.09 -4.43
N PRO A 49 11.75 17.21 -4.03
CA PRO A 49 11.54 17.78 -2.70
C PRO A 49 10.05 18.04 -2.55
N ALA A 50 9.43 17.34 -1.59
CA ALA A 50 8.02 17.51 -1.28
C ALA A 50 7.76 19.01 -1.11
N ARG A 51 6.73 19.53 -1.78
CA ARG A 51 6.38 20.94 -1.61
C ARG A 51 6.12 21.14 -0.12
N PRO A 52 6.61 22.23 0.51
CA PRO A 52 6.44 22.45 1.94
C PRO A 52 4.96 22.39 2.36
N GLU A 53 4.06 22.76 1.45
CA GLU A 53 2.62 22.62 1.62
C GLU A 53 2.13 21.16 1.70
N GLU A 54 2.71 20.24 0.92
CA GLU A 54 2.36 18.81 0.94
C GLU A 54 2.87 18.15 2.21
N GLU A 55 4.07 18.54 2.66
CA GLU A 55 4.62 18.08 3.93
C GLU A 55 3.81 18.59 5.12
N ALA A 56 3.41 19.87 5.11
CA ALA A 56 2.54 20.44 6.14
C ALA A 56 1.18 19.71 6.21
N LYS A 57 0.56 19.40 5.07
CA LYS A 57 -0.67 18.61 5.00
C LYS A 57 -0.47 17.20 5.57
N ARG A 58 0.66 16.55 5.26
CA ARG A 58 1.01 15.21 5.77
C ARG A 58 1.14 15.20 7.29
N VAL A 59 1.91 16.14 7.83
CA VAL A 59 2.12 16.26 9.29
C VAL A 59 0.82 16.55 10.01
N LEU A 60 -0.04 17.40 9.44
CA LEU A 60 -1.34 17.72 10.03
C LEU A 60 -2.28 16.50 10.06
N ALA A 61 -2.34 15.75 8.95
CA ALA A 61 -3.12 14.52 8.87
C ALA A 61 -2.63 13.45 9.86
N GLU A 62 -1.31 13.29 9.97
CA GLU A 62 -0.69 12.32 10.87
C GLU A 62 -0.98 12.62 12.34
N ARG A 63 -0.91 13.90 12.74
CA ARG A 63 -1.23 14.34 14.10
C ARG A 63 -2.70 14.11 14.45
N PHE A 64 -3.61 14.42 13.53
CA PHE A 64 -5.03 14.14 13.72
C PHE A 64 -5.31 12.64 13.87
N ALA A 65 -4.68 11.81 13.03
CA ALA A 65 -4.81 10.35 13.10
C ALA A 65 -4.24 9.74 14.40
N ARG A 66 -3.18 10.35 14.95
CA ARG A 66 -2.61 9.96 16.25
C ARG A 66 -3.45 10.45 17.44
N GLY A 67 -4.31 11.45 17.23
CA GLY A 67 -5.05 12.14 18.30
C GLY A 67 -4.22 13.21 19.01
N ASP A 68 -3.11 13.66 18.42
CA ASP A 68 -2.27 14.74 18.96
C ASP A 68 -2.96 16.12 18.83
N ILE A 69 -3.92 16.24 17.92
CA ILE A 69 -4.76 17.43 17.69
C ILE A 69 -6.21 17.01 17.56
N ASP A 70 -7.13 17.86 17.99
CA ASP A 70 -8.57 17.60 17.87
C ASP A 70 -9.12 17.99 16.48
N GLY A 71 -10.41 17.72 16.27
CA GLY A 71 -11.08 18.01 15.01
C GLY A 71 -11.23 19.50 14.72
N GLU A 72 -11.36 20.34 15.75
CA GLU A 72 -11.49 21.79 15.58
C GLU A 72 -10.16 22.42 15.13
N GLU A 73 -9.08 22.06 15.82
CA GLU A 73 -7.72 22.46 15.51
C GLU A 73 -7.27 21.95 14.14
N PHE A 74 -7.62 20.71 13.80
CA PHE A 74 -7.37 20.16 12.46
C PHE A 74 -8.06 20.98 11.37
N MET A 75 -9.33 21.36 11.58
CA MET A 75 -10.08 22.15 10.63
C MET A 75 -9.53 23.57 10.49
N GLU A 76 -9.19 24.23 11.59
CA GLU A 76 -8.56 25.56 11.56
C GLU A 76 -7.24 25.52 10.77
N ARG A 77 -6.34 24.60 11.11
CA ARG A 77 -5.04 24.48 10.43
C ARG A 77 -5.17 24.04 8.97
N SER A 78 -6.18 23.24 8.64
CA SER A 78 -6.47 22.87 7.24
C SER A 78 -6.88 24.08 6.41
N SER A 79 -7.64 25.01 6.99
CA SER A 79 -8.06 26.26 6.33
C SER A 79 -6.87 27.19 6.04
N LEU A 80 -5.91 27.28 6.97
CA LEU A 80 -4.66 28.05 6.77
C LEU A 80 -3.84 27.52 5.59
N LEU A 81 -3.93 26.22 5.32
CA LEU A 81 -3.28 25.55 4.20
C LEU A 81 -4.13 25.54 2.92
N ASN A 82 -5.28 26.23 2.90
CA ASN A 82 -6.30 26.16 1.84
C ASN A 82 -6.66 24.71 1.47
N TRP A 83 -6.59 23.82 2.45
CA TRP A 83 -6.77 22.39 2.27
C TRP A 83 -8.15 21.98 2.78
N THR A 84 -8.96 21.41 1.89
CA THR A 84 -10.27 20.86 2.24
C THR A 84 -10.19 19.33 2.26
N PRO A 85 -10.05 18.72 3.45
CA PRO A 85 -10.07 17.27 3.60
C PRO A 85 -11.40 16.71 3.07
N GLY A 86 -11.34 15.67 2.23
CA GLY A 86 -12.51 15.06 1.58
C GLY A 86 -12.89 15.60 0.19
N VAL A 87 -12.41 16.79 -0.22
CA VAL A 87 -12.75 17.35 -1.55
C VAL A 87 -11.76 16.93 -2.64
N ALA A 88 -10.49 16.69 -2.27
CA ALA A 88 -9.44 16.29 -3.22
C ALA A 88 -9.70 14.92 -3.88
N GLU A 89 -10.37 14.00 -3.19
CA GLU A 89 -10.70 12.67 -3.73
C GLU A 89 -11.84 12.68 -4.76
N VAL A 90 -12.67 13.74 -4.81
CA VAL A 90 -13.85 13.79 -5.70
C VAL A 90 -13.49 14.28 -7.12
N ARG A 91 -12.38 15.00 -7.29
CA ARG A 91 -11.95 15.56 -8.59
C ARG A 91 -11.24 14.64 -9.61
N PRO A 92 -10.87 13.35 -9.39
CA PRO A 92 -10.18 12.57 -10.43
C PRO A 92 -11.10 11.96 -11.51
N ARG A 93 -12.42 11.87 -11.32
CA ARG A 93 -13.28 11.05 -12.21
C ARG A 93 -14.08 11.82 -13.26
N LEU A 94 -14.33 13.12 -13.09
CA LEU A 94 -15.23 13.86 -13.98
C LEU A 94 -14.58 14.41 -15.25
N ARG A 95 -13.25 14.30 -15.42
CA ARG A 95 -12.55 14.83 -16.61
C ARG A 95 -12.49 13.85 -17.80
N ARG A 96 -12.96 12.61 -17.67
CA ARG A 96 -12.92 11.59 -18.74
C ARG A 96 -14.19 11.45 -19.58
N LEU A 97 -15.25 12.18 -19.31
CA LEU A 97 -16.56 12.00 -19.98
C LEU A 97 -16.95 13.16 -20.91
N ARG A 98 -15.99 13.94 -21.40
CA ARG A 98 -16.26 14.97 -22.40
C ARG A 98 -15.28 14.85 -23.58
N ARG A 99 -15.52 13.85 -24.42
CA ARG A 99 -15.03 13.78 -25.80
C ARG A 99 -16.13 13.24 -26.69
#